data_AF-A0A0J1GCQ7-F1
#
_entry.id   AF-A0A0J1GCQ7-F1
#
_cell.length_a   1.000
_cell.length_b   1.000
_cell.length_c   1.000
_cell.angle_alpha   90.00
_cell.angle_beta   90.00
_cell.angle_gamma   90.00
#
_symmetry.space_group_name_H-M   'P 1'
#
loop_
_entity.id
_entity.type
_entity.pdbx_description
1 polymer ?
#
loop_
_entity_poly.entity_id
_entity_poly.type
_entity_poly.pdbx_seq_one_letter_code
_entity_poly.pdbx_strand_id
1 'polypeptide(L)'
;MKTDFSARPVYLQDENRIKAHFLICFLALLFYRLLERKMDNKYTCETILETLKAMNFAEIQEQGFMPLYKRQKITDDLHNACNFRTDYQFITKSQMKTIQKKSKGRE
;
A
#
# COMPACT_ATOMS: atom_id res chain seq x y z
N MET A 1 6.27 15.79 -4.95
CA MET A 1 6.52 15.61 -3.48
C MET A 1 5.84 16.63 -2.55
N LYS A 2 5.36 17.81 -3.00
CA LYS A 2 4.47 18.71 -2.21
C LYS A 2 3.03 18.80 -2.76
N THR A 3 2.78 18.22 -3.93
CA THR A 3 1.56 18.42 -4.72
C THR A 3 0.45 17.39 -4.47
N ASP A 4 0.77 16.22 -3.90
CA ASP A 4 -0.21 15.14 -3.69
C ASP A 4 -1.03 15.28 -2.41
N PHE A 5 -0.65 16.20 -1.53
CA PHE A 5 -1.46 16.63 -0.38
C PHE A 5 -2.08 17.99 -0.67
N SER A 6 -2.89 18.05 -1.71
CA SER A 6 -3.77 19.21 -1.91
C SER A 6 -4.79 19.23 -0.78
N ALA A 7 -4.53 20.03 0.26
CA ALA A 7 -5.57 20.41 1.19
C ALA A 7 -6.60 21.22 0.38
N ARG A 8 -7.78 20.65 0.13
CA ARG A 8 -8.91 21.45 -0.38
C ARG A 8 -9.04 22.67 0.55
N PRO A 9 -9.23 23.88 0.04
CA PRO A 9 -9.46 25.04 0.89
C PRO A 9 -10.77 24.81 1.64
N VAL A 10 -10.66 24.33 2.87
CA VAL A 10 -11.79 24.17 3.78
C VAL A 10 -11.71 25.36 4.72
N TYR A 11 -12.68 26.26 4.62
CA TYR A 11 -12.92 27.29 5.64
C TYR A 11 -13.45 26.60 6.90
N LEU A 12 -12.58 25.85 7.57
CA LEU A 12 -12.87 25.05 8.76
C LEU A 12 -12.19 25.74 9.94
N GLN A 13 -12.97 26.27 10.88
CA GLN A 13 -12.44 26.93 12.08
C GLN A 13 -12.31 25.98 13.29
N ASP A 14 -12.75 24.73 13.13
CA ASP A 14 -12.66 23.72 14.18
C ASP A 14 -11.21 23.20 14.28
N GLU A 15 -10.50 23.67 15.31
CA GLU A 15 -9.11 23.29 15.58
C GLU A 15 -8.90 21.78 15.65
N ASN A 16 -9.88 21.02 16.16
CA ASN A 16 -9.73 19.57 16.30
C ASN A 16 -9.71 18.90 14.92
N ARG A 17 -10.55 19.37 14.00
CA ARG A 17 -10.57 18.85 12.62
C ARG A 17 -9.31 19.22 11.84
N ILE A 18 -8.80 20.42 12.06
CA ILE A 18 -7.52 20.86 11.48
C ILE A 18 -6.38 19.96 11.99
N LYS A 19 -6.25 19.80 13.32
CA LYS A 19 -5.23 18.96 13.94
C LYS A 19 -5.34 17.51 13.47
N ALA A 20 -6.54 16.96 13.36
CA ALA A 20 -6.78 15.61 12.86
C ALA A 20 -6.33 15.43 11.41
N HIS A 21 -6.64 16.37 10.51
CA HIS A 21 -6.20 16.30 9.11
C HIS A 21 -4.67 16.31 9.01
N PHE A 22 -4.00 17.27 9.67
CA PHE A 22 -2.54 17.33 9.65
C PHE A 22 -1.88 16.09 10.25
N LEU A 23 -2.44 15.54 11.33
CA LEU A 23 -1.95 14.30 11.92
C LEU A 23 -2.05 13.13 10.93
N ILE A 24 -3.19 12.96 10.27
CA ILE A 24 -3.38 11.88 9.28
C ILE A 24 -2.41 12.05 8.11
N CYS A 25 -2.24 13.27 7.60
CA CYS A 25 -1.28 13.56 6.53
C CYS A 25 0.16 13.26 6.94
N PHE A 26 0.55 13.68 8.15
CA PHE A 26 1.88 13.41 8.69
C PHE A 26 2.12 11.91 8.85
N LEU A 27 1.16 11.17 9.42
CA LEU A 27 1.26 9.72 9.57
C LEU A 27 1.36 9.02 8.22
N ALA A 28 0.54 9.40 7.24
CA ALA A 28 0.60 8.86 5.90
C ALA A 28 1.99 9.07 5.26
N LEU A 29 2.53 10.29 5.34
CA LEU A 29 3.88 10.60 4.87
C LEU A 29 4.96 9.80 5.61
N LEU A 30 4.84 9.68 6.94
CA LEU A 30 5.76 8.89 7.75
C LEU A 30 5.76 7.42 7.29
N PHE A 31 4.60 6.83 7.06
CA PHE A 31 4.52 5.45 6.56
C PHE A 31 5.20 5.28 5.20
N TYR A 32 5.01 6.22 4.27
CA TYR A 32 5.67 6.15 2.96
C TYR A 32 7.19 6.28 3.08
N ARG A 33 7.70 7.16 3.95
CA ARG A 33 9.14 7.29 4.21
C ARG A 33 9.74 6.06 4.86
N LEU A 34 9.02 5.44 5.79
CA LEU A 34 9.46 4.18 6.41
C LEU A 34 9.52 3.05 5.38
N LEU A 35 8.54 2.99 4.47
CA LEU A 35 8.53 2.01 3.39
C LEU A 35 9.67 2.23 2.40
N GLU A 36 9.90 3.47 1.97
CA GLU A 36 11.03 3.86 1.11
C GLU A 36 12.38 3.43 1.72
N ARG A 37 12.57 3.69 3.02
CA ARG A 37 13.78 3.27 3.75
C ARG A 37 13.90 1.75 3.85
N LYS A 38 12.79 1.02 4.02
CA LYS A 38 12.77 -0.45 4.07
C LYS A 38 13.12 -1.08 2.72
N MET A 39 12.97 -0.33 1.62
CA MET A 39 13.37 -0.73 0.27
C MET A 39 14.75 -0.14 -0.13
N ASP A 40 15.59 0.19 0.86
CA ASP A 40 16.93 0.75 0.69
C ASP A 40 16.98 2.05 -0.15
N ASN A 41 15.89 2.84 -0.17
CA ASN A 41 15.75 4.04 -0.99
C ASN A 41 15.98 3.80 -2.50
N LYS A 42 15.76 2.59 -3.01
CA LYS A 42 15.92 2.26 -4.44
C LYS A 42 14.89 2.93 -5.35
N TYR A 43 13.74 3.29 -4.80
CA TYR A 43 12.60 3.85 -5.52
C TYR A 43 12.07 5.09 -4.81
N THR A 44 11.51 6.03 -5.56
CA THR A 44 10.87 7.21 -4.96
C THR A 44 9.53 6.82 -4.34
N CYS A 45 9.09 7.58 -3.33
CA CYS A 45 7.74 7.45 -2.75
C CYS A 45 6.63 7.45 -3.82
N GLU A 46 6.76 8.26 -4.87
CA GLU A 46 5.77 8.37 -5.96
C GLU A 46 5.68 7.05 -6.75
N THR A 47 6.82 6.49 -7.17
CA THR A 47 6.85 5.21 -7.89
C THR A 47 6.31 4.05 -7.05
N ILE A 48 6.63 4.03 -5.74
CA ILE A 48 6.10 3.02 -4.81
C ILE A 48 4.57 3.15 -4.71
N LEU A 49 4.06 4.37 -4.57
CA LEU A 49 2.63 4.64 -4.48
C LEU A 49 1.87 4.26 -5.74
N GLU A 50 2.38 4.63 -6.91
CA GLU A 50 1.79 4.25 -8.20
C GLU A 50 1.75 2.73 -8.36
N THR A 51 2.84 2.05 -7.99
CA THR A 51 2.91 0.58 -8.04
C THR A 51 1.86 -0.04 -7.14
N LEU A 52 1.77 0.39 -5.88
CA LEU A 52 0.78 -0.13 -4.93
C LEU A 52 -0.66 0.13 -5.39
N LYS A 53 -0.95 1.31 -5.97
CA LYS A 53 -2.27 1.63 -6.53
C LYS A 53 -2.62 0.76 -7.75
N ALA A 54 -1.62 0.39 -8.54
CA ALA A 54 -1.80 -0.47 -9.72
C ALA A 54 -1.93 -1.96 -9.36
N MET A 55 -1.51 -2.38 -8.16
CA MET A 55 -1.66 -3.76 -7.68
C MET A 55 -3.12 -4.09 -7.37
N ASN A 56 -3.85 -4.54 -8.38
CA ASN A 56 -5.25 -4.92 -8.27
C ASN A 56 -5.44 -6.44 -8.48
N PHE A 57 -6.60 -6.96 -8.09
CA PHE A 57 -6.96 -8.37 -8.16
C PHE A 57 -8.38 -8.56 -8.69
N ALA A 58 -8.58 -9.56 -9.54
CA ALA A 58 -9.91 -10.04 -9.92
C ALA A 58 -10.33 -11.18 -8.98
N GLU A 59 -11.55 -11.11 -8.45
CA GLU A 59 -12.15 -12.24 -7.76
C GLU A 59 -12.80 -13.19 -8.77
N ILE A 60 -12.52 -14.49 -8.64
CA ILE A 60 -13.08 -15.52 -9.50
C ILE A 60 -14.08 -16.33 -8.71
N GLN A 61 -15.37 -16.09 -8.98
CA GLN A 61 -16.52 -16.91 -8.59
C GLN A 61 -16.38 -17.55 -7.19
N GLU A 62 -15.97 -16.75 -6.20
CA GLU A 62 -15.79 -17.21 -4.81
C GLU A 62 -14.73 -18.31 -4.58
N GLN A 63 -13.89 -18.65 -5.57
CA GLN A 63 -12.81 -19.65 -5.43
C GLN A 63 -11.49 -19.02 -4.99
N GLY A 64 -11.21 -17.80 -5.46
CA GLY A 64 -9.95 -17.13 -5.21
C GLY A 64 -9.77 -15.85 -6.00
N PHE A 65 -8.52 -15.43 -6.13
CA PHE A 65 -8.12 -14.14 -6.66
C PHE A 65 -7.04 -14.32 -7.72
N MET A 66 -7.14 -13.58 -8.83
CA MET A 66 -6.08 -13.45 -9.83
C MET A 66 -5.49 -12.04 -9.79
N PRO A 67 -4.16 -11.90 -9.70
CA PRO A 67 -3.50 -10.60 -9.81
C PRO A 67 -3.73 -10.00 -11.21
N LEU A 68 -4.04 -8.71 -11.26
CA LEU A 68 -4.23 -7.94 -12.50
C LEU A 68 -3.05 -7.02 -12.81
N TYR A 69 -1.96 -7.15 -12.05
CA TYR A 69 -0.74 -6.39 -12.25
C TYR A 69 0.38 -7.27 -12.80
N LYS A 70 1.35 -6.66 -13.48
CA LYS A 70 2.53 -7.35 -13.98
C LYS A 70 3.60 -7.39 -12.91
N ARG A 71 4.25 -8.54 -12.77
CA ARG A 71 5.45 -8.68 -11.97
C ARG A 71 6.58 -7.83 -12.56
N GLN A 72 7.16 -6.97 -11.73
CA GLN A 72 8.28 -6.10 -12.04
C GLN A 72 9.30 -6.16 -10.90
N LYS A 73 10.49 -5.59 -11.11
CA LYS A 73 11.51 -5.54 -10.06
C LYS A 73 11.03 -4.86 -8.77
N ILE A 74 10.25 -3.78 -8.90
CA ILE A 74 9.67 -3.08 -7.75
C ILE A 74 8.63 -3.92 -6.99
N THR A 75 7.83 -4.75 -7.68
CA THR A 75 6.86 -5.63 -7.01
C THR A 75 7.57 -6.75 -6.27
N ASP A 76 8.68 -7.26 -6.82
CA ASP A 76 9.51 -8.27 -6.16
C ASP A 76 10.16 -7.71 -4.89
N ASP A 77 10.74 -6.51 -4.98
CA ASP A 77 11.32 -5.83 -3.83
C ASP A 77 10.26 -5.52 -2.75
N LEU A 78 9.03 -5.15 -3.14
CA LEU A 78 7.90 -5.00 -2.23
C LEU A 78 7.52 -6.31 -1.55
N HIS A 79 7.44 -7.41 -2.29
CA HIS A 79 7.15 -8.73 -1.73
C HIS A 79 8.23 -9.20 -0.75
N ASN A 80 9.50 -8.95 -1.06
CA ASN A 80 10.62 -9.27 -0.18
C ASN A 80 10.59 -8.44 1.10
N ALA A 81 10.35 -7.12 0.99
CA ALA A 81 10.23 -6.24 2.14
C ALA A 81 9.04 -6.62 3.05
N CYS A 82 7.92 -7.05 2.47
CA CYS A 82 6.70 -7.40 3.20
C CYS A 82 6.65 -8.87 3.67
N ASN A 83 7.56 -9.73 3.19
CA ASN A 83 7.66 -11.15 3.53
C ASN A 83 6.40 -11.98 3.19
N PHE A 84 5.65 -11.56 2.16
CA PHE A 84 4.57 -12.33 1.57
C PHE A 84 4.42 -11.98 0.08
N ARG A 85 3.86 -12.93 -0.68
CA ARG A 85 3.70 -12.81 -2.13
C ARG A 85 2.25 -12.84 -2.54
N THR A 86 1.93 -12.05 -3.57
CA THR A 86 0.60 -11.97 -4.16
C THR A 86 0.63 -12.04 -5.69
N ASP A 87 1.75 -12.46 -6.28
CA ASP A 87 1.98 -12.46 -7.74
C ASP A 87 1.84 -13.85 -8.37
N TYR A 88 1.16 -14.77 -7.69
CA TYR A 88 0.82 -16.09 -8.24
C TYR A 88 -0.31 -15.96 -9.26
N GLN A 89 -0.30 -16.79 -10.30
CA GLN A 89 -1.34 -16.78 -11.33
C GLN A 89 -2.75 -16.92 -10.75
N PHE A 90 -2.90 -17.69 -9.67
CA PHE A 90 -4.13 -17.83 -8.92
C PHE A 90 -3.83 -17.96 -7.42
N ILE A 91 -4.59 -17.26 -6.60
CA ILE A 91 -4.50 -17.27 -5.14
C ILE A 91 -5.84 -17.76 -4.60
N THR A 92 -5.86 -18.95 -4.02
CA THR A 92 -7.07 -19.49 -3.38
C THR A 92 -7.52 -18.63 -2.21
N LYS A 93 -8.80 -18.71 -1.82
CA LYS A 93 -9.30 -18.04 -0.61
C LYS A 93 -8.53 -18.39 0.66
N SER A 94 -8.09 -19.64 0.81
CA SER A 94 -7.31 -20.06 1.99
C SER A 94 -5.93 -19.39 2.01
N GLN A 95 -5.24 -19.35 0.87
CA GLN A 95 -3.96 -18.63 0.74
C GLN A 95 -4.11 -17.14 0.99
N MET A 96 -5.16 -16.51 0.46
CA MET A 96 -5.44 -15.09 0.72
C MET A 96 -5.67 -14.83 2.21
N LYS A 97 -6.40 -15.70 2.92
CA LYS A 97 -6.56 -15.60 4.39
C LYS A 97 -5.20 -15.70 5.11
N THR A 98 -4.31 -16.59 4.67
CA THR A 98 -2.95 -16.70 5.24
C THR A 98 -2.13 -15.44 4.99
N ILE A 99 -2.19 -14.88 3.78
CA ILE A 99 -1.51 -13.61 3.44
C ILE A 99 -2.04 -12.47 4.33
N GLN A 100 -3.37 -12.40 4.54
CA GLN A 100 -3.97 -11.39 5.42
C GLN A 100 -3.55 -11.56 6.89
N LYS A 101 -3.40 -12.80 7.38
CA LYS A 101 -2.89 -13.06 8.74
C LYS A 101 -1.45 -12.59 8.90
N LYS A 102 -0.59 -12.93 7.93
CA LYS A 102 0.80 -12.45 7.84
C LYS A 102 0.90 -10.93 7.84
N SER A 103 0.13 -10.28 6.98
CA SER A 103 0.12 -8.81 6.87
C SER A 103 -0.31 -8.12 8.17
N LYS A 104 -1.10 -8.78 9.03
CA LYS A 104 -1.58 -8.24 10.31
C LYS A 104 -0.72 -8.67 11.50
N GLY A 105 0.37 -9.41 11.29
CA GLY A 105 1.23 -9.93 12.36
C GLY A 105 0.51 -10.90 13.30
N ARG A 106 -0.48 -11.65 12.79
CA ARG A 106 -1.31 -12.60 13.56
C ARG A 106 -0.90 -14.06 13.30
N GLU A 107 0.39 -14.30 13.06
CA GLU A 107 0.92 -15.65 12.88
C GLU A 107 1.01 -16.40 14.20
#